data_AF-A0A8T2HN46-F1
#
_entry.id   AF-A0A8T2HN46-F1
#
_cell.length_a   1.000
_cell.length_b   1.000
_cell.length_c   1.000
_cell.angle_alpha   90.00
_cell.angle_beta   90.00
_cell.angle_gamma   90.00
#
_symmetry.space_group_name_H-M   'P 1'
#
loop_
_entity.id
_entity.type
_entity.pdbx_description
1 polymer ?
#
loop_
_entity_poly.entity_id
_entity_poly.type
_entity_poly.pdbx_seq_one_letter_code
_entity_poly.pdbx_strand_id
1 'polypeptide(L)'
;MPSILVLAASRAINAQELTALPSLGEVQLNDVTVATHSGNLNTADLAGSKFETAVSTGPSGHHTVSLLGVIANALAPGGKLIVQEDGSEDSLKKNLMLSGFTNTQIASQNGKGAGIITAEKPKWETGTKAAITLKPKAAAAAPATWTLDANEDEELVDEDDLLTEEDLQRPAPANGAADDCEVGAGGGRKACDNCSCGRADGVVQKLTKEMIDNPTSGCGSCSLGDAFRCGGCPYKGLPAFEMGKKIELPADFLLADLE
;
A
#
# COMPACT_ATOMS: atom_id res chain seq x y z
N MET A 1 32.17 -23.56 -11.67
CA MET A 1 32.81 -23.25 -10.37
C MET A 1 31.86 -22.29 -9.65
N PRO A 2 31.61 -22.46 -8.34
CA PRO A 2 30.70 -21.56 -7.63
C PRO A 2 31.28 -20.14 -7.67
N SER A 3 30.62 -19.24 -8.40
CA SER A 3 31.01 -17.83 -8.47
C SER A 3 30.44 -17.10 -7.25
N ILE A 4 31.31 -16.47 -6.47
CA ILE A 4 30.98 -15.79 -5.21
C ILE A 4 31.01 -14.29 -5.44
N LEU A 5 29.99 -13.59 -4.95
CA LEU A 5 29.92 -12.13 -4.96
C LEU A 5 30.07 -11.60 -3.53
N VAL A 6 31.06 -10.74 -3.31
CA VAL A 6 31.24 -10.03 -2.03
C VAL A 6 30.93 -8.56 -2.23
N LEU A 7 29.97 -8.05 -1.48
CA LEU A 7 29.46 -6.68 -1.52
C LEU A 7 29.81 -5.97 -0.22
N ALA A 8 30.48 -4.84 -0.33
CA ALA A 8 30.94 -4.09 0.83
C ALA A 8 30.42 -2.65 0.80
N ALA A 9 29.86 -2.19 1.91
CA ALA A 9 29.48 -0.79 2.08
C ALA A 9 30.70 0.15 2.03
N SER A 10 31.85 -0.32 2.53
CA SER A 10 33.08 0.46 2.55
C SER A 10 33.66 0.66 1.14
N ARG A 11 34.36 1.78 0.95
CA ARG A 11 35.04 2.12 -0.31
C ARG A 11 36.26 1.24 -0.58
N ALA A 12 36.82 0.67 0.49
CA ALA A 12 37.94 -0.26 0.46
C ALA A 12 37.69 -1.36 1.49
N ILE A 13 38.11 -2.57 1.16
CA ILE A 13 38.12 -3.72 2.05
C ILE A 13 39.54 -4.23 2.14
N ASN A 14 40.00 -4.57 3.33
CA ASN A 14 41.29 -5.24 3.50
C ASN A 14 41.16 -6.74 3.22
N ALA A 15 42.20 -7.37 2.66
CA ALA A 15 42.25 -8.82 2.47
C ALA A 15 42.05 -9.60 3.79
N GLN A 16 42.50 -9.05 4.91
CA GLN A 16 42.27 -9.64 6.24
C GLN A 16 40.79 -9.59 6.66
N GLU A 17 40.06 -8.53 6.29
CA GLU A 17 38.62 -8.41 6.56
C GLU A 17 37.81 -9.40 5.71
N LEU A 18 38.22 -9.65 4.46
CA LEU A 18 37.62 -10.70 3.61
C LEU A 18 37.78 -12.09 4.21
N THR A 19 38.95 -12.41 4.76
CA THR A 19 39.22 -13.71 5.39
C THR A 19 38.62 -13.84 6.80
N ALA A 20 38.31 -12.71 7.45
CA ALA A 20 37.74 -12.67 8.79
C ALA A 20 36.21 -12.76 8.80
N LEU A 21 35.55 -12.76 7.63
CA LEU A 21 34.10 -12.92 7.55
C LEU A 21 33.70 -14.33 8.03
N PRO A 22 32.94 -14.46 9.14
CA PRO A 22 32.57 -15.76 9.71
C PRO A 22 31.79 -16.63 8.74
N SER A 23 31.12 -16.00 7.77
CA SER A 23 30.28 -16.58 6.74
C SER A 23 31.05 -17.19 5.55
N LEU A 24 32.35 -16.92 5.43
CA LEU A 24 33.21 -17.48 4.37
C LEU A 24 34.03 -18.70 4.81
N GLY A 25 33.91 -19.14 6.06
CA GLY A 25 34.74 -20.21 6.64
C GLY A 25 34.67 -21.59 5.96
N GLU A 26 33.65 -21.86 5.14
CA GLU A 26 33.50 -23.12 4.40
C GLU A 26 33.61 -22.98 2.86
N VAL A 27 33.77 -21.76 2.34
CA VAL A 27 33.67 -21.52 0.89
C VAL A 27 35.06 -21.37 0.27
N GLN A 28 35.41 -22.27 -0.66
CA GLN A 28 36.66 -22.16 -1.41
C GLN A 28 36.64 -20.90 -2.30
N LEU A 29 37.54 -19.95 -2.00
CA LEU A 29 37.69 -18.63 -2.65
C LEU A 29 38.29 -18.72 -4.08
N ASN A 30 37.78 -19.62 -4.93
CA ASN A 30 38.40 -19.89 -6.22
C ASN A 30 37.97 -18.91 -7.32
N ASP A 31 36.79 -18.28 -7.21
CA ASP A 31 36.27 -17.28 -8.17
C ASP A 31 35.40 -16.22 -7.46
N VAL A 32 36.04 -15.15 -6.96
CA VAL A 32 35.42 -14.12 -6.11
C VAL A 32 35.37 -12.80 -6.86
N THR A 33 34.17 -12.26 -7.04
CA THR A 33 33.96 -10.89 -7.51
C THR A 33 33.67 -9.99 -6.31
N VAL A 34 34.43 -8.92 -6.15
CA VAL A 34 34.26 -7.96 -5.04
C VAL A 34 33.71 -6.65 -5.59
N ALA A 35 32.59 -6.18 -5.05
CA ALA A 35 31.99 -4.89 -5.34
C ALA A 35 32.05 -4.01 -4.08
N THR A 36 32.83 -2.93 -4.15
CA THR A 36 32.91 -1.92 -3.08
C THR A 36 31.86 -0.83 -3.31
N HIS A 37 31.53 -0.11 -2.24
CA HIS A 37 30.49 0.94 -2.25
C HIS A 37 29.11 0.42 -2.71
N SER A 38 28.67 -0.69 -2.13
CA SER A 38 27.49 -1.41 -2.59
C SER A 38 26.19 -0.59 -2.58
N GLY A 39 26.09 0.48 -1.80
CA GLY A 39 24.94 1.38 -1.78
C GLY A 39 24.63 2.12 -3.09
N ASN A 40 25.54 2.17 -4.06
CA ASN A 40 25.33 2.84 -5.36
C ASN A 40 25.37 1.87 -6.56
N LEU A 41 25.27 0.57 -6.30
CA LEU A 41 25.26 -0.42 -7.37
C LEU A 41 23.95 -0.40 -8.14
N ASN A 42 24.06 -0.43 -9.45
CA ASN A 42 22.94 -0.58 -10.37
C ASN A 42 22.91 -1.99 -10.97
N THR A 43 21.77 -2.36 -11.53
CA THR A 43 21.60 -3.67 -12.21
C THR A 43 22.56 -3.88 -13.38
N ALA A 44 23.01 -2.79 -14.02
CA ALA A 44 23.97 -2.84 -15.12
C ALA A 44 25.39 -3.22 -14.66
N ASP A 45 25.77 -2.88 -13.43
CA ASP A 45 27.12 -3.10 -12.91
C ASP A 45 27.40 -4.59 -12.65
N LEU A 46 26.34 -5.38 -12.41
CA LEU A 46 26.38 -6.82 -12.22
C LEU A 46 25.73 -7.58 -13.39
N ALA A 47 25.52 -6.91 -14.52
CA ALA A 47 24.87 -7.52 -15.68
C ALA A 47 25.76 -8.60 -16.31
N GLY A 48 25.26 -9.84 -16.31
CA GLY A 48 25.87 -10.99 -17.02
C GLY A 48 26.43 -12.09 -16.12
N SER A 49 26.56 -11.87 -14.81
CA SER A 49 27.00 -12.89 -13.85
C SER A 49 25.83 -13.43 -13.03
N LYS A 50 25.73 -14.76 -12.95
CA LYS A 50 24.76 -15.46 -12.09
C LYS A 50 25.51 -16.09 -10.92
N PHE A 51 25.56 -15.38 -9.80
CA PHE A 51 26.30 -15.84 -8.62
C PHE A 51 25.51 -16.88 -7.82
N GLU A 52 26.22 -17.88 -7.30
CA GLU A 52 25.62 -18.94 -6.48
C GLU A 52 25.53 -18.52 -5.01
N THR A 53 26.53 -17.77 -4.53
CA THR A 53 26.57 -17.22 -3.18
C THR A 53 26.92 -15.74 -3.22
N ALA A 54 26.14 -14.91 -2.53
CA ALA A 54 26.42 -13.50 -2.32
C ALA A 54 26.60 -13.21 -0.82
N VAL A 55 27.61 -12.44 -0.47
CA VAL A 55 27.88 -11.97 0.90
C VAL A 55 27.86 -10.46 0.88
N SER A 56 26.98 -9.83 1.65
CA SER A 56 26.86 -8.38 1.75
C SER A 56 27.13 -7.90 3.16
N THR A 57 28.03 -6.94 3.32
CA THR A 57 28.45 -6.39 4.62
C THR A 57 28.23 -4.88 4.63
N GLY A 58 27.66 -4.37 5.73
CA GLY A 58 27.42 -2.93 5.85
C GLY A 58 26.95 -2.47 7.23
N PRO A 59 26.96 -1.14 7.48
CA PRO A 59 26.40 -0.55 8.69
C PRO A 59 24.87 -0.60 8.70
N SER A 60 24.23 -0.23 9.81
CA SER A 60 22.77 -0.18 9.94
C SER A 60 22.12 0.63 8.81
N GLY A 61 21.08 0.07 8.19
CA GLY A 61 20.31 0.71 7.12
C GLY A 61 20.96 0.66 5.74
N HIS A 62 22.10 -0.02 5.58
CA HIS A 62 22.75 -0.16 4.28
C HIS A 62 21.96 -1.08 3.34
N HIS A 63 21.34 -2.15 3.87
CA HIS A 63 20.56 -3.10 3.08
C HIS A 63 19.14 -2.57 2.83
N THR A 64 19.03 -1.68 1.83
CA THR A 64 17.76 -1.19 1.29
C THR A 64 17.13 -2.20 0.33
N VAL A 65 15.82 -2.10 0.12
CA VAL A 65 15.07 -2.97 -0.81
C VAL A 65 15.63 -2.87 -2.23
N SER A 66 16.05 -1.69 -2.65
CA SER A 66 16.64 -1.45 -3.98
C SER A 66 17.95 -2.22 -4.16
N LEU A 67 18.86 -2.14 -3.19
CA LEU A 67 20.13 -2.88 -3.24
C LEU A 67 19.90 -4.39 -3.24
N LEU A 68 19.02 -4.87 -2.36
CA LEU A 68 18.67 -6.29 -2.30
C LEU A 68 18.03 -6.77 -3.62
N GLY A 69 17.26 -5.91 -4.31
CA GLY A 69 16.74 -6.19 -5.64
C GLY A 69 17.83 -6.31 -6.71
N VAL A 70 18.85 -5.45 -6.67
CA VAL A 70 20.04 -5.56 -7.56
C VAL A 70 20.77 -6.88 -7.32
N ILE A 71 20.95 -7.25 -6.05
CA ILE A 71 21.60 -8.50 -5.66
C ILE A 71 20.76 -9.71 -6.10
N ALA A 72 19.44 -9.68 -5.92
CA ALA A 72 18.54 -10.74 -6.35
C ALA A 72 18.57 -10.98 -7.87
N ASN A 73 18.79 -9.92 -8.66
CA ASN A 73 18.94 -10.03 -10.12
C ASN A 73 20.28 -10.66 -10.52
N ALA A 74 21.35 -10.39 -9.76
CA ALA A 74 22.68 -10.98 -9.99
C ALA A 74 22.79 -12.43 -9.46
N LEU A 75 21.87 -12.88 -8.61
CA LEU A 75 21.90 -14.23 -8.01
C LEU A 75 21.23 -15.27 -8.93
N ALA A 76 21.84 -16.45 -9.03
CA ALA A 76 21.23 -17.62 -9.65
C ALA A 76 19.98 -18.09 -8.86
N PRO A 77 19.01 -18.75 -9.50
CA PRO A 77 17.85 -19.29 -8.80
C PRO A 77 18.30 -20.36 -7.80
N GLY A 78 17.83 -20.28 -6.56
CA GLY A 78 18.34 -21.11 -5.45
C GLY A 78 19.64 -20.62 -4.81
N GLY A 79 20.18 -19.46 -5.24
CA GLY A 79 21.41 -18.92 -4.67
C GLY A 79 21.25 -18.42 -3.23
N LYS A 80 22.34 -18.48 -2.47
CA LYS A 80 22.39 -18.11 -1.04
C LYS A 80 22.89 -16.68 -0.87
N LEU A 81 22.18 -15.88 -0.08
CA LEU A 81 22.56 -14.54 0.32
C LEU A 81 22.90 -14.55 1.82
N ILE A 82 24.06 -14.02 2.18
CA ILE A 82 24.47 -13.83 3.56
C ILE A 82 24.65 -12.33 3.80
N VAL A 83 23.86 -11.78 4.71
CA VAL A 83 23.85 -10.36 5.07
C VAL A 83 24.45 -10.21 6.45
N GLN A 84 25.43 -9.33 6.57
CA GLN A 84 26.03 -8.93 7.83
C GLN A 84 25.79 -7.44 8.03
N GLU A 85 24.96 -7.10 9.03
CA GLU A 85 24.65 -5.71 9.35
C GLU A 85 24.64 -5.46 10.87
N ASP A 86 25.20 -4.32 11.26
CA ASP A 86 25.12 -3.78 12.63
C ASP A 86 23.79 -3.03 12.82
N GLY A 87 22.69 -3.74 13.08
CA GLY A 87 21.36 -3.12 13.15
C GLY A 87 20.24 -3.99 13.73
N SER A 88 19.01 -3.44 13.73
CA SER A 88 17.81 -4.16 14.15
C SER A 88 17.46 -5.27 13.15
N GLU A 89 17.52 -6.52 13.62
CA GLU A 89 17.28 -7.71 12.81
C GLU A 89 15.89 -7.74 12.17
N ASP A 90 14.89 -7.15 12.82
CA ASP A 90 13.51 -7.19 12.33
C ASP A 90 13.29 -6.30 11.11
N SER A 91 13.96 -5.15 11.05
CA SER A 91 13.96 -4.29 9.86
C SER A 91 14.63 -5.00 8.68
N LEU A 92 15.71 -5.74 8.95
CA LEU A 92 16.43 -6.50 7.92
C LEU A 92 15.63 -7.67 7.39
N LYS A 93 14.98 -8.45 8.27
CA LYS A 93 14.05 -9.51 7.86
C LYS A 93 12.95 -8.96 6.95
N LYS A 94 12.34 -7.82 7.30
CA LYS A 94 11.31 -7.18 6.48
C LYS A 94 11.84 -6.79 5.10
N ASN A 95 13.02 -6.17 5.03
CA ASN A 95 13.64 -5.78 3.76
C ASN A 95 14.00 -6.99 2.89
N LEU A 96 14.46 -8.09 3.48
CA LEU A 96 14.75 -9.35 2.80
C LEU A 96 13.47 -9.99 2.22
N MET A 97 12.39 -10.02 3.01
CA MET A 97 11.10 -10.54 2.56
C MET A 97 10.50 -9.67 1.44
N LEU A 98 10.60 -8.35 1.56
CA LEU A 98 10.08 -7.41 0.56
C LEU A 98 10.85 -7.45 -0.78
N SER A 99 12.12 -7.87 -0.74
CA SER A 99 12.95 -8.07 -1.95
C SER A 99 12.81 -9.47 -2.57
N GLY A 100 11.98 -10.34 -1.98
CA GLY A 100 11.64 -11.65 -2.54
C GLY A 100 12.56 -12.79 -2.13
N PHE A 101 13.40 -12.60 -1.11
CA PHE A 101 14.18 -13.69 -0.53
C PHE A 101 13.32 -14.56 0.40
N THR A 102 13.66 -15.84 0.46
CA THR A 102 12.98 -16.87 1.25
C THR A 102 13.96 -17.52 2.23
N ASN A 103 13.44 -18.27 3.21
CA ASN A 103 14.27 -19.02 4.17
C ASN A 103 15.25 -18.14 4.97
N THR A 104 14.75 -17.07 5.59
CA THR A 104 15.57 -16.18 6.43
C THR A 104 15.92 -16.86 7.77
N GLN A 105 17.20 -17.18 7.97
CA GLN A 105 17.73 -17.76 9.21
C GLN A 105 18.77 -16.83 9.83
N ILE A 106 18.68 -16.62 11.15
CA ILE A 106 19.67 -15.83 11.89
C ILE A 106 20.76 -16.79 12.37
N ALA A 107 22.00 -16.59 11.89
CA ALA A 107 23.12 -17.50 12.13
C ALA A 107 23.99 -17.10 13.34
N SER A 108 23.93 -15.86 13.81
CA SER A 108 24.65 -15.47 15.04
C SER A 108 24.03 -14.23 15.70
N GLN A 109 23.70 -14.37 16.98
CA GLN A 109 23.48 -13.29 17.93
C GLN A 109 24.69 -13.25 18.87
N ASN A 110 25.85 -12.84 18.37
CA ASN A 110 26.94 -12.50 19.27
C ASN A 110 26.60 -11.14 19.87
N GLY A 111 26.45 -11.07 21.18
CA GLY A 111 25.92 -9.94 21.95
C GLY A 111 26.74 -8.65 21.95
N LYS A 112 27.39 -8.31 20.83
CA LYS A 112 27.96 -7.01 20.46
C LYS A 112 28.50 -7.13 19.02
N GLY A 113 27.77 -6.55 18.06
CA GLY A 113 28.25 -6.31 16.69
C GLY A 113 27.88 -7.41 15.69
N ALA A 114 27.15 -6.99 14.66
CA ALA A 114 26.79 -7.70 13.44
C ALA A 114 25.83 -8.90 13.56
N GLY A 115 24.55 -8.63 13.30
CA GLY A 115 23.57 -9.69 13.04
C GLY A 115 23.85 -10.32 11.68
N ILE A 116 24.15 -11.63 11.67
CA ILE A 116 24.36 -12.40 10.43
C ILE A 116 23.04 -13.08 10.08
N ILE A 117 22.43 -12.67 8.97
CA ILE A 117 21.20 -13.25 8.43
C ILE A 117 21.52 -13.95 7.12
N THR A 118 21.14 -15.21 7.02
CA THR A 118 21.20 -15.99 5.79
C THR A 118 19.81 -16.04 5.17
N ALA A 119 19.72 -15.86 3.85
CA ALA A 119 18.50 -15.98 3.07
C ALA A 119 18.79 -16.66 1.73
N GLU A 120 17.76 -17.16 1.06
CA GLU A 120 17.87 -17.89 -0.20
C GLU A 120 16.94 -17.30 -1.25
N LYS A 121 17.45 -17.11 -2.47
CA LYS A 121 16.61 -16.78 -3.62
C LYS A 121 15.78 -18.02 -3.97
N PRO A 122 14.46 -17.90 -4.21
CA PRO A 122 13.66 -19.05 -4.61
C PRO A 122 14.24 -19.76 -5.86
N LYS A 123 13.94 -21.04 -6.00
CA LYS A 123 14.44 -21.89 -7.10
C LYS A 123 13.88 -21.52 -8.49
N TRP A 124 13.01 -20.52 -8.55
CA TRP A 124 12.32 -20.08 -9.77
C TRP A 124 12.67 -18.63 -10.09
N GLU A 125 12.78 -18.30 -11.38
CA GLU A 125 13.04 -16.93 -11.84
C GLU A 125 11.74 -16.16 -12.03
N THR A 126 11.79 -14.84 -11.83
CA THR A 126 10.65 -13.94 -12.08
C THR A 126 10.17 -14.07 -13.53
N GLY A 127 8.89 -14.37 -13.72
CA GLY A 127 8.29 -14.63 -15.05
C GLY A 127 8.22 -16.11 -15.44
N THR A 128 8.66 -17.03 -14.57
CA THR A 128 8.38 -18.46 -14.76
C THR A 128 6.89 -18.75 -14.52
N LYS A 129 6.25 -19.33 -15.53
CA LYS A 129 4.86 -19.78 -15.47
C LYS A 129 4.85 -21.28 -15.13
N ALA A 130 4.36 -21.63 -13.95
CA ALA A 130 4.08 -23.02 -13.61
C ALA A 130 2.62 -23.30 -13.97
N ALA A 131 2.39 -24.23 -14.91
CA ALA A 131 1.04 -24.68 -15.20
C ALA A 131 0.53 -25.47 -14.00
N ILE A 132 -0.49 -24.93 -13.31
CA ILE A 132 -1.19 -25.67 -12.27
C ILE A 132 -2.07 -26.68 -13.00
N THR A 133 -1.62 -27.93 -13.05
CA THR A 133 -2.45 -29.04 -13.53
C THR A 133 -3.50 -29.30 -12.46
N LEU A 134 -4.58 -28.51 -12.51
CA LEU A 134 -5.80 -28.85 -11.80
C LEU A 134 -6.25 -30.19 -12.36
N LYS A 135 -6.07 -31.27 -11.59
CA LYS A 135 -6.76 -32.52 -11.91
C LYS A 135 -8.23 -32.14 -11.92
N PRO A 136 -8.94 -32.23 -13.07
CA PRO A 136 -10.37 -32.11 -13.03
C PRO A 136 -10.81 -33.20 -12.05
N LYS A 137 -11.37 -32.80 -10.90
CA LYS A 137 -12.02 -33.74 -10.03
C LYS A 137 -13.03 -34.41 -10.93
N ALA A 138 -12.83 -35.70 -11.22
CA ALA A 138 -13.82 -36.50 -11.91
C ALA A 138 -15.12 -36.18 -11.21
N ALA A 139 -16.08 -35.64 -11.96
CA ALA A 139 -17.37 -35.27 -11.44
C ALA A 139 -17.99 -36.51 -10.83
N ALA A 140 -17.74 -36.73 -9.53
CA ALA A 140 -18.65 -37.45 -8.69
C ALA A 140 -19.95 -36.68 -8.86
N ALA A 141 -20.92 -37.32 -9.50
CA ALA A 141 -22.23 -36.77 -9.76
C ALA A 141 -22.75 -36.14 -8.46
N ALA A 142 -22.59 -34.83 -8.34
CA ALA A 142 -23.33 -34.07 -7.36
C ALA A 142 -24.80 -34.14 -7.85
N PRO A 143 -25.77 -34.40 -6.97
CA PRO A 143 -27.16 -34.25 -7.35
C PRO A 143 -27.33 -32.84 -7.92
N ALA A 144 -27.94 -32.75 -9.09
CA ALA A 144 -28.17 -31.50 -9.78
C ALA A 144 -29.15 -30.65 -8.95
N THR A 145 -28.64 -29.90 -7.98
CA THR A 145 -29.41 -28.90 -7.22
C THR A 145 -29.49 -27.56 -7.96
N TRP A 146 -28.93 -27.50 -9.18
CA TRP A 146 -28.93 -26.30 -10.03
C TRP A 146 -29.42 -26.61 -11.45
N THR A 147 -30.40 -27.51 -11.57
CA THR A 147 -31.35 -27.49 -12.67
C THR A 147 -32.64 -26.91 -12.10
N LEU A 148 -32.93 -25.66 -12.42
CA LEU A 148 -34.27 -25.09 -12.23
C LEU A 148 -35.19 -25.81 -13.21
N ASP A 149 -35.66 -26.99 -12.82
CA ASP A 149 -36.77 -27.67 -13.47
C ASP A 149 -38.01 -26.79 -13.27
N ALA A 150 -38.57 -26.32 -14.38
CA ALA A 150 -39.83 -25.58 -14.42
C ALA A 150 -41.01 -26.53 -14.20
N ASN A 151 -40.98 -27.30 -13.11
CA ASN A 151 -42.14 -28.05 -12.60
C ASN A 151 -42.68 -27.28 -11.38
N GLU A 152 -43.86 -26.70 -11.58
CA GLU A 152 -44.51 -25.71 -10.72
C GLU A 152 -45.10 -26.27 -9.41
N ASP A 153 -44.53 -27.30 -8.79
CA ASP A 153 -45.14 -27.95 -7.61
C ASP A 153 -44.14 -28.42 -6.53
N GLU A 154 -42.95 -27.82 -6.42
CA GLU A 154 -42.17 -27.89 -5.17
C GLU A 154 -42.59 -26.70 -4.28
N GLU A 155 -43.43 -27.03 -3.30
CA GLU A 155 -43.95 -26.15 -2.24
C GLU A 155 -42.83 -25.19 -1.77
N LEU A 156 -42.96 -23.92 -2.16
CA LEU A 156 -42.02 -22.84 -1.85
C LEU A 156 -41.72 -22.88 -0.35
N VAL A 157 -40.47 -23.19 0.01
CA VAL A 157 -40.05 -23.24 1.41
C VAL A 157 -40.32 -21.87 2.03
N ASP A 158 -41.11 -21.86 3.08
CA ASP A 158 -41.47 -20.61 3.77
C ASP A 158 -40.22 -20.01 4.41
N GLU A 159 -39.92 -18.77 4.01
CA GLU A 159 -38.73 -18.03 4.44
C GLU A 159 -38.77 -17.77 5.95
N ASP A 160 -39.97 -17.70 6.54
CA ASP A 160 -40.16 -17.44 7.96
C ASP A 160 -39.93 -18.69 8.84
N ASP A 161 -40.11 -19.91 8.31
CA ASP A 161 -39.87 -21.16 9.06
C ASP A 161 -38.37 -21.48 9.19
N LEU A 162 -37.53 -20.80 8.40
CA LEU A 162 -36.07 -20.92 8.42
C LEU A 162 -35.37 -19.98 9.41
N LEU A 163 -36.06 -18.96 9.93
CA LEU A 163 -35.51 -18.11 10.99
C LEU A 163 -35.91 -18.64 12.37
N THR A 164 -34.95 -18.76 13.30
CA THR A 164 -35.29 -19.11 14.68
C THR A 164 -35.83 -17.88 15.42
N GLU A 165 -36.57 -18.11 16.52
CA GLU A 165 -37.11 -17.00 17.34
C GLU A 165 -36.01 -16.07 17.87
N GLU A 166 -34.75 -16.54 17.97
CA GLU A 166 -33.62 -15.68 18.31
C GLU A 166 -33.19 -14.74 17.17
N ASP A 167 -33.35 -15.15 15.91
CA ASP A 167 -32.97 -14.35 14.72
C ASP A 167 -33.98 -13.24 14.41
N LEU A 168 -35.27 -13.46 14.72
CA LEU A 168 -36.30 -12.42 14.61
C LEU A 168 -36.13 -11.33 15.69
N GLN A 169 -35.42 -11.63 16.77
CA GLN A 169 -35.26 -10.71 17.88
C GLN A 169 -34.23 -9.64 17.53
N ARG A 170 -34.74 -8.50 17.03
CA ARG A 170 -33.91 -7.32 16.75
C ARG A 170 -33.03 -7.02 17.98
N PRO A 171 -31.69 -6.99 17.83
CA PRO A 171 -30.81 -6.71 18.95
C PRO A 171 -31.22 -5.38 19.57
N ALA A 172 -31.33 -5.35 20.90
CA ALA A 172 -31.68 -4.13 21.63
C ALA A 172 -30.76 -2.99 21.18
N PRO A 173 -31.28 -1.77 20.95
CA PRO A 173 -30.45 -0.65 20.54
C PRO A 173 -29.34 -0.52 21.58
N ALA A 174 -28.10 -0.74 21.15
CA ALA A 174 -26.94 -0.51 21.98
C ALA A 174 -27.06 0.92 22.50
N ASN A 175 -26.90 1.08 23.82
CA ASN A 175 -27.05 2.34 24.52
C ASN A 175 -26.36 3.51 23.78
N GLY A 176 -27.15 4.28 23.03
CA GLY A 176 -27.08 5.74 22.90
C GLY A 176 -25.77 6.42 22.48
N ALA A 177 -24.75 5.72 21.96
CA ALA A 177 -23.78 6.37 21.09
C ALA A 177 -24.39 6.35 19.69
N ALA A 178 -25.03 7.45 19.31
CA ALA A 178 -25.74 7.63 18.05
C ALA A 178 -24.91 7.10 16.87
N ASP A 179 -25.27 5.91 16.40
CA ASP A 179 -24.87 5.43 15.10
C ASP A 179 -25.57 6.33 14.08
N ASP A 180 -24.80 7.19 13.40
CA ASP A 180 -25.25 8.17 12.40
C ASP A 180 -25.89 7.51 11.15
N CYS A 181 -26.13 6.21 11.23
CA CYS A 181 -26.70 5.37 10.19
C CYS A 181 -28.19 5.02 10.39
N GLU A 182 -28.87 5.46 11.46
CA GLU A 182 -30.30 5.14 11.64
C GLU A 182 -31.22 6.16 10.93
N VAL A 183 -31.83 5.77 9.81
CA VAL A 183 -32.90 6.55 9.15
C VAL A 183 -34.16 6.46 10.01
N GLY A 184 -34.33 7.42 10.93
CA GLY A 184 -35.57 7.55 11.71
C GLY A 184 -36.80 7.73 10.81
N ALA A 185 -37.98 7.41 11.36
CA ALA A 185 -39.29 7.37 10.69
C ALA A 185 -39.82 8.69 10.09
N GLY A 186 -38.98 9.71 9.95
CA GLY A 186 -39.23 10.95 9.20
C GLY A 186 -38.06 11.18 8.24
N GLY A 187 -38.31 10.99 6.94
CA GLY A 187 -37.27 10.85 5.93
C GLY A 187 -36.21 11.95 5.88
N GLY A 188 -34.95 11.52 5.90
CA GLY A 188 -33.87 12.13 5.11
C GLY A 188 -32.87 13.00 5.88
N ARG A 189 -31.84 12.37 6.48
CA ARG A 189 -30.59 13.09 6.77
C ARG A 189 -29.90 13.53 5.46
N LYS A 190 -29.34 14.73 5.49
CA LYS A 190 -28.57 15.35 4.39
C LYS A 190 -27.39 14.44 4.00
N ALA A 191 -27.03 14.41 2.72
CA ALA A 191 -25.83 13.71 2.27
C ALA A 191 -24.60 14.26 3.01
N CYS A 192 -23.66 13.40 3.40
CA CYS A 192 -22.39 13.83 3.95
C CYS A 192 -21.61 14.65 2.90
N ASP A 193 -20.78 15.58 3.36
CA ASP A 193 -20.12 16.60 2.54
C ASP A 193 -19.16 16.04 1.45
N ASN A 194 -18.95 14.71 1.40
CA ASN A 194 -18.22 14.03 0.33
C ASN A 194 -18.78 12.62 -0.01
N CYS A 195 -20.11 12.44 -0.01
CA CYS A 195 -20.74 11.16 -0.38
C CYS A 195 -20.43 10.80 -1.85
N SER A 196 -19.60 9.79 -2.05
CA SER A 196 -19.41 9.12 -3.35
C SER A 196 -20.55 8.14 -3.69
N CYS A 197 -21.50 7.98 -2.77
CA CYS A 197 -22.59 7.02 -2.80
C CYS A 197 -23.85 7.45 -3.59
N GLY A 198 -23.79 8.56 -4.35
CA GLY A 198 -24.89 9.03 -5.21
C GLY A 198 -26.09 9.66 -4.48
N ARG A 199 -26.05 9.75 -3.14
CA ARG A 199 -27.10 10.43 -2.33
C ARG A 199 -27.05 11.95 -2.42
N ALA A 200 -25.94 12.52 -2.91
CA ALA A 200 -25.77 13.96 -3.11
C ALA A 200 -26.56 14.49 -4.33
N ASP A 201 -26.76 13.66 -5.35
CA ASP A 201 -27.38 14.07 -6.63
C ASP A 201 -28.89 14.32 -6.54
N GLY A 202 -29.52 14.03 -5.39
CA GLY A 202 -30.94 14.27 -5.13
C GLY A 202 -31.30 15.67 -4.63
N VAL A 203 -30.32 16.54 -4.33
CA VAL A 203 -30.56 17.87 -3.73
C VAL A 203 -30.13 18.99 -4.69
N VAL A 204 -30.79 19.08 -5.84
CA VAL A 204 -30.59 20.21 -6.76
C VAL A 204 -31.39 21.41 -6.23
N GLN A 205 -30.75 22.27 -5.43
CA GLN A 205 -31.36 23.53 -5.01
C GLN A 205 -31.42 24.49 -6.19
N LYS A 206 -32.63 24.80 -6.67
CA LYS A 206 -32.86 25.86 -7.66
C LYS A 206 -32.59 27.22 -6.99
N LEU A 207 -31.51 27.89 -7.39
CA LEU A 207 -31.16 29.24 -6.95
C LEU A 207 -32.22 30.24 -7.42
N THR A 208 -32.89 30.91 -6.48
CA THR A 208 -33.80 32.02 -6.75
C THR A 208 -33.03 33.33 -6.87
N LYS A 209 -33.57 34.33 -7.59
CA LYS A 209 -32.90 35.62 -7.83
C LYS A 209 -32.54 36.37 -6.54
N GLU A 210 -33.29 36.16 -5.46
CA GLU A 210 -33.03 36.74 -4.14
C GLU A 210 -31.78 36.16 -3.44
N MET A 211 -31.39 34.92 -3.76
CA MET A 211 -30.14 34.31 -3.27
C MET A 211 -28.90 34.83 -4.01
N ILE A 212 -29.08 35.55 -5.14
CA ILE A 212 -27.99 36.20 -5.89
C ILE A 212 -27.69 37.58 -5.28
N ASP A 213 -28.73 38.30 -4.85
CA ASP A 213 -28.58 39.65 -4.29
C ASP A 213 -28.05 39.65 -2.85
N ASN A 214 -28.25 38.55 -2.10
CA ASN A 214 -27.66 38.35 -0.78
C ASN A 214 -27.30 36.86 -0.56
N PRO A 215 -26.15 36.40 -1.09
CA PRO A 215 -25.77 34.99 -1.01
C PRO A 215 -25.43 34.61 0.43
N THR A 216 -26.37 33.97 1.12
CA THR A 216 -26.09 33.26 2.37
C THR A 216 -25.29 32.01 2.05
N SER A 217 -23.99 32.03 2.35
CA SER A 217 -23.19 30.80 2.31
C SER A 217 -23.76 29.82 3.33
N GLY A 218 -23.75 28.52 3.01
CA GLY A 218 -24.21 27.48 3.94
C GLY A 218 -23.47 27.45 5.29
N CYS A 219 -22.37 28.19 5.43
CA CYS A 219 -21.58 28.35 6.65
C CYS A 219 -21.73 29.71 7.35
N GLY A 220 -22.45 30.69 6.80
CA GLY A 220 -22.67 32.01 7.41
C GLY A 220 -21.44 32.93 7.54
N SER A 221 -20.23 32.45 7.22
CA SER A 221 -18.95 33.16 7.44
C SER A 221 -18.41 33.93 6.23
N CYS A 222 -19.17 34.08 5.15
CA CYS A 222 -18.69 34.70 3.90
C CYS A 222 -18.22 36.17 4.07
N SER A 223 -18.84 36.90 5.01
CA SER A 223 -18.54 38.29 5.37
C SER A 223 -17.18 38.49 6.02
N LEU A 224 -16.59 37.45 6.62
CA LEU A 224 -15.35 37.53 7.40
C LEU A 224 -14.07 37.59 6.55
N GLY A 225 -14.19 37.57 5.22
CA GLY A 225 -13.07 37.70 4.29
C GLY A 225 -12.56 36.37 3.74
N ASP A 226 -11.48 36.46 2.95
CA ASP A 226 -11.01 35.35 2.10
C ASP A 226 -10.51 34.12 2.85
N ALA A 227 -10.10 34.26 4.11
CA ALA A 227 -9.74 33.12 4.95
C ALA A 227 -10.91 32.15 5.17
N PHE A 228 -12.15 32.62 5.01
CA PHE A 228 -13.38 31.86 5.23
C PHE A 228 -14.16 31.61 3.93
N ARG A 229 -13.60 31.98 2.78
CA ARG A 229 -14.24 31.82 1.46
C ARG A 229 -13.65 30.62 0.73
N CYS A 230 -14.52 29.69 0.33
CA CYS A 230 -14.12 28.48 -0.40
C CYS A 230 -13.42 28.81 -1.73
N GLY A 231 -12.69 27.84 -2.28
CA GLY A 231 -11.87 28.02 -3.50
C GLY A 231 -12.62 28.52 -4.74
N GLY A 232 -13.92 28.24 -4.86
CA GLY A 232 -14.78 28.69 -5.96
C GLY A 232 -15.64 29.92 -5.64
N CYS A 233 -15.34 30.68 -4.58
CA CYS A 233 -16.13 31.85 -4.20
C CYS A 233 -15.85 33.03 -5.15
N PRO A 234 -16.87 33.63 -5.80
CA PRO A 234 -16.70 34.79 -6.69
C PRO A 234 -16.08 36.01 -5.99
N TYR A 235 -16.22 36.09 -4.67
CA TYR A 235 -15.69 37.18 -3.86
C TYR A 235 -14.29 36.92 -3.29
N LYS A 236 -13.61 35.86 -3.73
CA LYS A 236 -12.27 35.53 -3.27
C LYS A 236 -11.26 36.56 -3.80
N GLY A 237 -10.56 37.24 -2.91
CA GLY A 237 -9.62 38.33 -3.19
C GLY A 237 -10.13 39.71 -2.75
N LEU A 238 -11.38 39.81 -2.27
CA LEU A 238 -11.99 41.07 -1.86
C LEU A 238 -11.94 41.21 -0.32
N PRO A 239 -11.94 42.44 0.22
CA PRO A 239 -11.97 42.65 1.67
C PRO A 239 -13.24 42.07 2.32
N ALA A 240 -13.22 41.97 3.65
CA ALA A 240 -14.38 41.61 4.45
C ALA A 240 -15.54 42.60 4.20
N PHE A 241 -16.79 42.11 4.16
CA PHE A 241 -17.97 42.94 3.88
C PHE A 241 -19.10 42.66 4.87
N GLU A 242 -19.90 43.68 5.18
CA GLU A 242 -21.09 43.55 6.01
C GLU A 242 -22.25 42.98 5.19
N MET A 243 -22.93 41.97 5.71
CA MET A 243 -24.09 41.39 5.04
C MET A 243 -25.22 42.43 4.95
N GLY A 244 -25.78 42.63 3.75
CA GLY A 244 -26.84 43.61 3.49
C GLY A 244 -26.41 44.92 2.83
N LYS A 245 -25.10 45.16 2.64
CA LYS A 245 -24.62 46.24 1.78
C LYS A 245 -24.18 45.68 0.42
N LYS A 246 -24.60 46.33 -0.67
CA LYS A 246 -24.17 45.95 -2.03
C LYS A 246 -22.65 46.11 -2.12
N ILE A 247 -21.97 45.04 -2.51
CA ILE A 247 -20.53 45.05 -2.73
C ILE A 247 -20.27 45.86 -4.01
N GLU A 248 -19.68 47.04 -3.86
CA GLU A 248 -19.24 47.86 -4.98
C GLU A 248 -17.85 47.37 -5.43
N LEU A 249 -17.78 46.86 -6.66
CA LEU A 249 -16.51 46.45 -7.27
C LEU A 249 -15.74 47.71 -7.68
N PRO A 250 -14.47 47.87 -7.26
CA PRO A 250 -13.62 48.96 -7.74
C PRO A 250 -13.48 48.94 -9.27
N ALA A 251 -13.35 50.12 -9.88
CA ALA A 251 -13.23 50.28 -11.33
C ALA A 251 -12.01 49.55 -11.95
N ASP A 252 -11.02 49.19 -11.14
CA ASP A 252 -9.81 48.47 -11.55
C ASP A 252 -10.11 47.05 -12.08
N PHE A 253 -11.23 46.43 -11.69
CA PHE A 253 -11.64 45.11 -12.20
C PHE A 253 -12.05 45.12 -13.68
N LEU A 254 -12.37 46.29 -14.26
CA LEU A 254 -12.76 46.43 -15.66
C LEU A 254 -11.58 46.73 -16.60
N LEU A 255 -10.37 46.91 -16.06
CA LEU A 255 -9.17 47.26 -16.82
C LEU A 255 -8.28 46.06 -17.14
N ALA A 256 -8.62 44.86 -16.65
CA ALA A 256 -7.76 43.68 -16.76
C ALA A 256 -7.72 43.01 -18.15
N ASP A 257 -8.57 43.44 -19.10
CA ASP A 257 -8.64 42.89 -20.48
C ASP A 257 -8.12 43.85 -21.56
N LEU A 258 -7.39 44.91 -21.18
CA LEU A 258 -6.71 45.83 -22.09
C LEU A 258 -5.18 45.69 -21.97
N GLU A 259 -4.65 44.52 -22.34
CA GLU A 259 -3.28 44.32 -22.86
C GLU A 259 -3.12 42.92 -23.48
#